data_AF-A0A292S0J9-F1
#
_entry.id   AF-A0A292S0J9-F1
#
_cell.length_a   1.000
_cell.length_b   1.000
_cell.length_c   1.000
_cell.angle_alpha   90.00
_cell.angle_beta   90.00
_cell.angle_gamma   90.00
#
_symmetry.space_group_name_H-M   'P 1'
#
loop_
_entity.id
_entity.type
_entity.pdbx_description
1 polymer ?
#
loop_
_entity_poly.entity_id
_entity_poly.type
_entity_poly.pdbx_seq_one_letter_code
_entity_poly.pdbx_strand_id
1 'polypeptide(L)'
;MDESSQVTSTCGTGVTTDELEALIETGILPSILEPENKYYPTAFQAGIDSSSSSKISLNISFALTVPKINLSTSENARNSLEKIDELIKRVNAKQTEYGAAHNRLESALESIGVSIDNLTSTQSTIRDADIAEESSAYIRNQILQQAAMTLMATANQTPELALQLL
;
A
#
# COMPACT_ATOMS: atom_id res chain seq x y z
N MET A 1 25.84 1.67 36.96
CA MET A 1 26.22 1.69 35.54
C MET A 1 26.06 0.28 35.00
N ASP A 2 24.85 -0.07 34.60
CA ASP A 2 24.62 -0.74 33.33
C ASP A 2 23.12 -0.54 33.04
N GLU A 3 22.89 0.29 32.06
CA GLU A 3 21.63 0.85 31.59
C GLU A 3 21.52 0.35 30.16
N SER A 4 20.35 -0.15 29.73
CA SER A 4 19.93 -0.47 28.34
C SER A 4 19.53 -1.94 28.09
N SER A 5 18.57 -2.46 28.85
CA SER A 5 17.72 -3.54 28.32
C SER A 5 16.24 -3.23 28.53
N GLN A 6 15.82 -2.09 27.98
CA GLN A 6 14.50 -1.93 27.37
C GLN A 6 14.79 -1.67 25.88
N VAL A 7 14.07 -2.19 24.89
CA VAL A 7 12.70 -1.82 24.56
C VAL A 7 12.21 -2.81 23.48
N THR A 8 11.18 -3.57 23.84
CA THR A 8 9.99 -3.99 23.07
C THR A 8 9.96 -4.00 21.53
N SER A 9 9.20 -4.99 21.04
CA SER A 9 8.20 -4.86 19.96
C SER A 9 8.65 -5.21 18.54
N THR A 10 8.45 -6.48 18.18
CA THR A 10 8.18 -6.91 16.80
C THR A 10 6.82 -6.34 16.35
N CYS A 11 6.82 -5.05 16.01
CA CYS A 11 5.89 -4.45 15.08
C CYS A 11 6.73 -3.81 13.97
N GLY A 12 6.81 -4.48 12.82
CA GLY A 12 7.50 -4.01 11.62
C GLY A 12 9.01 -3.86 11.81
N THR A 13 9.78 -4.94 11.69
CA THR A 13 11.25 -4.82 11.73
C THR A 13 11.74 -4.25 10.41
N GLY A 14 11.73 -2.92 10.31
CA GLY A 14 12.64 -2.19 9.45
C GLY A 14 14.09 -2.55 9.79
N VAL A 15 14.99 -2.25 8.86
CA VAL A 15 16.43 -2.49 9.00
C VAL A 15 16.91 -1.84 10.30
N THR A 16 17.52 -2.62 11.17
CA THR A 16 18.06 -2.13 12.45
C THR A 16 19.19 -1.13 12.19
N THR A 17 19.42 -0.19 13.11
CA THR A 17 20.45 0.83 12.94
C THR A 17 21.84 0.23 12.75
N ASP A 18 22.12 -0.90 13.41
CA ASP A 18 23.37 -1.64 13.27
C ASP A 18 23.50 -2.29 11.88
N GLU A 19 22.39 -2.78 11.31
CA GLU A 19 22.35 -3.28 9.93
C GLU A 19 22.55 -2.15 8.90
N LEU A 20 22.00 -0.96 9.17
CA LEU A 20 22.20 0.23 8.33
C LEU A 20 23.65 0.74 8.39
N GLU A 21 24.28 0.68 9.56
CA GLU A 21 25.67 1.11 9.73
C GLU A 21 26.65 0.16 9.03
N ALA A 22 26.40 -1.15 9.11
CA ALA A 22 27.13 -2.16 8.35
C ALA A 22 26.96 -2.02 6.82
N LEU A 23 25.78 -1.59 6.36
CA LEU A 23 25.50 -1.31 4.94
C LEU A 23 26.26 -0.11 4.40
N ILE A 24 26.41 0.94 5.22
CA ILE A 24 27.13 2.16 4.86
C ILE A 24 28.64 1.89 4.84
N GLU A 25 29.16 1.11 5.79
CA GLU A 25 30.59 0.82 5.90
C GLU A 25 31.08 -0.12 4.79
N THR A 26 30.31 -1.17 4.48
CA THR A 26 30.74 -2.19 3.51
C THR A 26 30.36 -1.86 2.07
N GLY A 27 29.40 -0.95 1.84
CA GLY A 27 28.92 -0.57 0.51
C GLY A 27 28.31 -1.73 -0.29
N ILE A 28 28.14 -2.89 0.35
CA ILE A 28 27.62 -4.12 -0.23
C ILE A 28 26.29 -4.37 0.48
N LEU A 29 25.19 -4.41 -0.30
CA LEU A 29 23.91 -4.90 0.20
C LEU A 29 24.10 -6.31 0.76
N PRO A 30 23.40 -6.72 1.84
CA PRO A 30 23.59 -8.05 2.42
C PRO A 30 23.33 -9.06 1.32
N SER A 31 24.35 -9.85 0.98
CA SER A 31 24.24 -10.87 -0.05
C SER A 31 23.19 -11.87 0.41
N ILE A 32 22.08 -11.94 -0.32
CA ILE A 32 21.02 -12.96 -0.16
C ILE A 32 21.52 -14.35 -0.60
N LEU A 33 22.83 -14.57 -0.60
CA LEU A 33 23.52 -15.76 -1.07
C LEU A 33 24.23 -16.42 0.11
N GLU A 34 23.45 -16.84 1.10
CA GLU A 34 23.86 -17.98 1.93
C GLU A 34 23.61 -19.27 1.13
N PRO A 35 24.49 -20.28 1.23
CA PRO A 35 24.34 -21.56 0.53
C PRO A 35 23.21 -22.43 1.08
N GLU A 36 22.49 -21.98 2.10
CA GLU A 36 21.21 -22.55 2.47
C GLU A 36 20.11 -21.85 1.66
N ASN A 37 19.34 -22.65 0.94
CA ASN A 37 18.17 -22.28 0.15
C ASN A 37 17.05 -21.72 1.06
N LYS A 38 17.33 -20.66 1.82
CA LYS A 38 16.44 -20.04 2.78
C LYS A 38 15.49 -19.15 1.99
N TYR A 39 14.34 -19.75 1.71
CA TYR A 39 13.25 -19.17 0.98
C TYR A 39 12.64 -18.01 1.77
N TYR A 40 12.84 -16.78 1.28
CA TYR A 40 12.09 -15.62 1.75
C TYR A 40 10.91 -15.41 0.79
N PRO A 41 9.66 -15.65 1.21
CA PRO A 41 8.51 -15.36 0.38
C PRO A 41 8.50 -13.86 0.05
N THR A 42 8.49 -13.52 -1.23
CA THR A 42 8.23 -12.14 -1.66
C THR A 42 6.73 -11.89 -1.46
N ALA A 43 6.38 -11.17 -0.40
CA ALA A 43 5.00 -10.79 -0.11
C ALA A 43 4.74 -9.38 -0.65
N PHE A 44 3.74 -9.24 -1.51
CA PHE A 44 3.24 -7.95 -1.97
C PHE A 44 2.05 -7.55 -1.11
N GLN A 45 2.07 -6.31 -0.61
CA GLN A 45 0.95 -5.71 0.09
C GLN A 45 -0.06 -5.20 -0.94
N ALA A 46 -1.26 -5.77 -0.97
CA ALA A 46 -2.31 -5.42 -1.93
C ALA A 46 -3.59 -4.89 -1.26
N GLY A 47 -3.79 -5.15 0.03
CA GLY A 47 -4.89 -4.58 0.80
C GLY A 47 -4.47 -3.40 1.68
N ILE A 48 -5.45 -2.82 2.37
CA ILE A 48 -5.27 -1.63 3.23
C ILE A 48 -4.71 -1.96 4.62
N ASP A 49 -4.74 -3.22 5.04
CA ASP A 49 -4.29 -3.65 6.36
C ASP A 49 -3.11 -4.64 6.30
N SER A 50 -2.47 -4.88 7.43
CA SER A 50 -1.33 -5.80 7.50
C SER A 50 -1.72 -7.29 7.60
N SER A 51 -3.02 -7.61 7.46
CA SER A 51 -3.54 -8.97 7.59
C SER A 51 -3.05 -9.88 6.47
N SER A 52 -3.07 -11.21 6.70
CA SER A 52 -2.67 -12.18 5.68
C SER A 52 -3.58 -12.17 4.44
N SER A 53 -4.85 -11.78 4.59
CA SER A 53 -5.79 -11.63 3.47
C SER A 53 -5.43 -10.48 2.54
N SER A 54 -4.72 -9.46 3.06
CA SER A 54 -4.29 -8.28 2.31
C SER A 54 -2.92 -8.44 1.66
N LYS A 55 -2.31 -9.63 1.74
CA LYS A 55 -0.97 -9.91 1.22
C LYS A 55 -1.02 -11.01 0.17
N ILE A 56 -0.31 -10.79 -0.93
CA ILE A 56 -0.11 -11.79 -1.99
C ILE A 56 1.32 -12.31 -1.85
N SER A 57 1.46 -13.56 -1.40
CA SER A 57 2.76 -14.21 -1.26
C SER A 57 3.12 -14.93 -2.56
N LEU A 58 4.30 -14.64 -3.12
CA LEU A 58 4.83 -15.30 -4.31
C LEU A 58 6.12 -16.05 -3.98
N ASN A 59 6.23 -17.28 -4.48
CA ASN A 59 7.47 -18.07 -4.47
C ASN A 59 8.19 -17.91 -5.81
N ILE A 60 9.04 -16.90 -5.97
CA ILE A 60 9.80 -16.70 -7.22
C ILE A 60 11.07 -17.55 -7.32
N SER A 61 11.40 -18.31 -6.28
CA SER A 61 12.58 -19.17 -6.25
C SER A 61 12.36 -20.41 -7.10
N PHE A 62 13.08 -20.49 -8.22
CA PHE A 62 13.09 -21.67 -9.07
C PHE A 62 14.51 -22.16 -9.28
N ALA A 63 14.86 -23.26 -8.59
CA ALA A 63 16.10 -23.98 -8.81
C ALA A 63 15.81 -25.21 -9.68
N LEU A 64 16.48 -25.29 -10.83
CA LEU A 64 16.45 -26.45 -11.72
C LEU A 64 17.86 -27.05 -11.78
N THR A 65 18.03 -28.22 -11.18
CA THR A 65 19.28 -28.97 -11.33
C THR A 65 19.18 -29.78 -12.62
N VAL A 66 19.96 -29.41 -13.64
CA VAL A 66 20.02 -30.17 -14.89
C VAL A 66 20.76 -31.48 -14.62
N PRO A 67 20.10 -32.65 -14.78
CA PRO A 67 20.75 -33.93 -14.54
C PRO A 67 21.77 -34.22 -15.64
N LYS A 68 22.84 -34.94 -15.30
CA LYS A 68 23.78 -35.46 -16.31
C LYS A 68 23.04 -36.42 -17.23
N ILE A 69 22.99 -36.09 -18.51
CA ILE A 69 22.40 -36.91 -19.58
C ILE A 69 23.46 -37.90 -20.06
N ASN A 70 23.12 -39.19 -20.09
CA ASN A 70 23.99 -40.25 -20.60
C ASN A 70 23.24 -41.04 -21.68
N LEU A 71 23.80 -41.05 -22.89
CA LEU A 71 23.21 -41.69 -24.08
C LEU A 71 24.02 -42.91 -24.54
N SER A 72 24.99 -43.37 -23.74
CA SER A 72 25.94 -44.42 -24.14
C SER A 72 25.31 -45.81 -24.23
N THR A 73 24.17 -46.04 -23.58
CA THR A 73 23.41 -47.30 -23.65
C THR A 73 21.92 -47.00 -23.78
N SER A 74 21.16 -47.97 -24.32
CA SER A 74 19.69 -47.83 -24.44
C SER A 74 19.01 -47.59 -23.10
N GLU A 75 19.50 -48.23 -22.03
CA GLU A 75 18.97 -48.05 -20.68
C GLU A 75 19.31 -46.67 -20.09
N ASN A 76 20.54 -46.19 -20.26
CA ASN A 76 20.93 -44.84 -19.81
C ASN A 76 20.15 -43.76 -20.56
N ALA A 77 19.85 -43.97 -21.85
CA ALA A 77 19.03 -43.07 -22.63
C ALA A 77 17.59 -43.01 -22.10
N ARG A 78 16.97 -44.14 -21.74
CA ARG A 78 15.63 -44.17 -21.11
C ARG A 78 15.62 -43.45 -19.77
N ASN A 79 16.58 -43.74 -18.89
CA ASN A 79 16.72 -43.06 -17.60
C ASN A 79 16.94 -41.55 -17.76
N SER A 80 17.62 -41.12 -18.83
CA SER A 80 17.81 -39.69 -19.12
C SER A 80 16.52 -39.02 -19.58
N LEU A 81 15.68 -39.71 -20.38
CA LEU A 81 14.37 -39.21 -20.79
C LEU A 81 13.42 -39.05 -19.60
N GLU A 82 13.37 -40.02 -18.69
CA GLU A 82 12.54 -39.94 -17.48
C GLU A 82 12.91 -38.72 -16.61
N LYS A 83 14.21 -38.46 -16.46
CA LYS A 83 14.69 -37.26 -15.75
C LYS A 83 14.28 -35.97 -16.44
N ILE A 84 14.35 -35.92 -17.78
CA ILE A 84 13.89 -34.75 -18.55
C ILE A 84 12.39 -34.53 -18.35
N ASP A 85 11.58 -35.58 -18.38
CA ASP A 85 10.14 -35.50 -18.14
C ASP A 85 9.81 -34.97 -16.74
N GLU A 86 10.56 -35.40 -15.72
CA GLU A 86 10.42 -34.87 -14.36
C GLU A 86 10.78 -33.38 -14.30
N LEU A 87 11.86 -32.96 -14.96
CA LEU A 87 12.23 -31.56 -15.04
C LEU A 87 11.15 -30.71 -15.73
N ILE A 88 10.61 -31.20 -16.86
CA ILE A 88 9.52 -30.52 -17.59
C ILE A 88 8.29 -30.39 -16.69
N LYS A 89 7.91 -31.45 -15.96
CA LYS A 89 6.80 -31.40 -15.00
C LYS A 89 7.03 -30.34 -13.92
N ARG A 90 8.24 -30.23 -13.40
CA ARG A 90 8.58 -29.22 -12.39
C ARG A 90 8.52 -27.79 -12.94
N VAL A 91 8.99 -27.57 -14.17
CA VAL A 91 8.88 -26.27 -14.87
C VAL A 91 7.40 -25.91 -15.05
N ASN A 92 6.59 -26.83 -15.56
CA ASN A 92 5.16 -26.60 -15.78
C ASN A 92 4.42 -26.29 -14.48
N ALA A 93 4.72 -27.00 -13.39
CA ALA A 93 4.13 -26.73 -12.08
C ALA A 93 4.42 -25.30 -11.60
N LYS A 94 5.67 -24.84 -11.78
CA LYS A 94 6.07 -23.47 -11.43
C LYS A 94 5.45 -22.42 -12.35
N GLN A 95 5.32 -22.70 -13.64
CA GLN A 95 4.62 -21.83 -14.57
C GLN A 95 3.14 -21.68 -14.20
N THR A 96 2.47 -22.76 -13.78
CA THR A 96 1.09 -22.69 -13.28
C THR A 96 1.00 -21.86 -11.99
N GLU A 97 1.94 -22.02 -11.06
CA GLU A 97 2.00 -21.22 -9.83
C GLU A 97 2.15 -19.72 -10.15
N TYR A 98 3.05 -19.36 -11.07
CA TYR A 98 3.21 -17.98 -11.52
C TYR A 98 1.98 -17.43 -12.25
N GLY A 99 1.34 -18.22 -13.10
CA GLY A 99 0.10 -17.81 -13.76
C GLY A 99 -1.03 -17.55 -12.76
N ALA A 100 -1.18 -18.42 -11.75
CA ALA A 100 -2.16 -18.21 -10.69
C ALA A 100 -1.85 -16.96 -9.85
N ALA A 101 -0.58 -16.73 -9.52
CA ALA A 101 -0.16 -15.52 -8.82
C ALA A 101 -0.41 -14.25 -9.64
N HIS A 102 -0.11 -14.28 -10.95
CA HIS A 102 -0.40 -13.18 -11.87
C HIS A 102 -1.89 -12.86 -11.92
N ASN A 103 -2.77 -13.86 -12.07
CA ASN A 103 -4.21 -13.64 -12.06
C ASN A 103 -4.71 -12.99 -10.75
N ARG A 104 -4.11 -13.39 -9.61
CA ARG A 104 -4.42 -12.77 -8.32
C ARG A 104 -3.92 -11.33 -8.23
N LEU A 105 -2.75 -11.03 -8.78
CA LEU A 105 -2.21 -9.66 -8.83
C LEU A 105 -3.08 -8.76 -9.71
N GLU A 106 -3.49 -9.22 -10.88
CA GLU A 106 -4.43 -8.49 -11.76
C GLU A 106 -5.78 -8.26 -11.06
N SER A 107 -6.33 -9.28 -10.41
CA SER A 107 -7.60 -9.14 -9.67
C SER A 107 -7.48 -8.14 -8.52
N ALA A 108 -6.35 -8.13 -7.81
CA ALA A 108 -6.09 -7.19 -6.74
C ALA A 108 -5.89 -5.77 -7.27
N LEU A 109 -5.18 -5.60 -8.38
CA LEU A 109 -5.00 -4.31 -9.05
C LEU A 109 -6.35 -3.68 -9.42
N GLU A 110 -7.25 -4.46 -10.03
CA GLU A 110 -8.60 -4.00 -10.36
C GLU A 110 -9.38 -3.59 -9.10
N SER A 111 -9.36 -4.42 -8.06
CA SER A 111 -10.04 -4.12 -6.79
C SER A 111 -9.49 -2.87 -6.09
N ILE A 112 -8.17 -2.64 -6.16
CA ILE A 112 -7.52 -1.43 -5.62
C ILE A 112 -7.94 -0.23 -6.45
N GLY A 113 -7.96 -0.33 -7.78
CA GLY A 113 -8.41 0.74 -8.68
C GLY A 113 -9.81 1.22 -8.34
N VAL A 114 -10.77 0.30 -8.22
CA VAL A 114 -12.15 0.61 -7.81
C VAL A 114 -12.18 1.26 -6.41
N SER A 115 -11.35 0.79 -5.48
CA SER A 115 -11.27 1.37 -4.14
C SER A 115 -10.73 2.80 -4.16
N ILE A 116 -9.72 3.08 -4.98
CA ILE A 116 -9.15 4.42 -5.16
C ILE A 116 -10.20 5.38 -5.74
N ASP A 117 -10.96 4.95 -6.75
CA ASP A 117 -12.01 5.78 -7.35
C ASP A 117 -13.12 6.10 -6.34
N ASN A 118 -13.57 5.10 -5.57
CA ASN A 118 -14.56 5.28 -4.51
C ASN A 118 -14.07 6.24 -3.41
N LEU A 119 -12.81 6.09 -2.96
CA LEU A 119 -12.22 6.96 -1.95
C LEU A 119 -12.04 8.39 -2.46
N THR A 120 -11.63 8.56 -3.72
CA THR A 120 -11.46 9.87 -4.35
C THR A 120 -12.81 10.57 -4.50
N SER A 121 -13.85 9.85 -4.94
CA SER A 121 -15.22 10.38 -5.02
C SER A 121 -15.74 10.80 -3.64
N THR A 122 -15.57 9.93 -2.64
CA THR A 122 -15.97 10.23 -1.25
C THR A 122 -15.23 11.45 -0.69
N GLN A 123 -13.92 11.54 -0.94
CA GLN A 123 -13.12 12.70 -0.54
C GLN A 123 -13.61 13.99 -1.21
N SER A 124 -13.96 13.94 -2.50
CA SER A 124 -14.54 15.10 -3.20
C SER A 124 -15.85 15.52 -2.57
N THR A 125 -16.76 14.58 -2.30
CA THR A 125 -18.05 14.87 -1.66
C THR A 125 -17.89 15.49 -0.27
N ILE A 126 -16.96 15.00 0.54
CA ILE A 126 -16.67 15.57 1.88
C ILE A 126 -16.14 17.00 1.72
N ARG A 127 -15.17 17.23 0.84
CA ARG A 127 -14.62 18.57 0.60
C ARG A 127 -15.69 19.54 0.10
N ASP A 128 -16.52 19.11 -0.83
CA ASP A 128 -17.59 19.96 -1.37
C ASP A 128 -18.64 20.30 -0.30
N ALA A 129 -18.95 19.37 0.61
CA ALA A 129 -19.83 19.61 1.74
C ALA A 129 -19.23 20.62 2.73
N ASP A 130 -17.94 20.48 3.08
CA ASP A 130 -17.25 21.41 3.98
C ASP A 130 -17.19 22.83 3.38
N ILE A 131 -16.90 22.94 2.07
CA ILE A 131 -16.91 24.23 1.36
C ILE A 131 -18.33 24.83 1.32
N ALA A 132 -19.36 24.01 1.12
CA ALA A 132 -20.75 24.47 1.15
C ALA A 132 -21.17 24.98 2.54
N GLU A 133 -20.70 24.34 3.62
CA GLU A 133 -20.93 24.78 4.99
C GLU A 133 -20.22 26.11 5.28
N GLU A 134 -18.92 26.21 4.95
CA GLU A 134 -18.12 27.42 5.15
C GLU A 134 -18.69 28.61 4.36
N SER A 135 -19.02 28.40 3.08
CA SER A 135 -19.61 29.44 2.23
C SER A 135 -20.98 29.90 2.75
N SER A 136 -21.81 28.98 3.25
CA SER A 136 -23.09 29.33 3.88
C SER A 136 -22.91 30.13 5.17
N ALA A 137 -21.93 29.78 5.99
CA ALA A 137 -21.58 30.52 7.20
C ALA A 137 -21.04 31.92 6.86
N TYR A 138 -20.17 32.02 5.84
CA TYR A 138 -19.65 33.28 5.33
C TYR A 138 -20.77 34.20 4.82
N ILE A 139 -21.67 33.68 3.98
CA ILE A 139 -22.83 34.43 3.47
C ILE A 139 -23.74 34.88 4.63
N ARG A 140 -24.02 34.01 5.60
CA ARG A 140 -24.82 34.35 6.77
C ARG A 140 -24.19 35.51 7.55
N ASN A 141 -22.88 35.47 7.78
CA ASN A 141 -22.15 36.55 8.45
C ASN A 141 -22.20 37.85 7.65
N GLN A 142 -22.06 37.79 6.32
CA GLN A 142 -22.18 38.96 5.45
C GLN A 142 -23.58 39.59 5.52
N ILE A 143 -24.64 38.75 5.50
CA ILE A 143 -26.03 39.20 5.65
C ILE A 143 -26.23 39.84 7.03
N LEU A 144 -25.72 39.25 8.10
CA LEU A 144 -25.81 39.81 9.45
C LEU A 144 -25.11 41.16 9.56
N GLN A 145 -23.92 41.32 8.96
CA GLN A 145 -23.21 42.59 8.93
C GLN A 145 -23.98 43.66 8.14
N GLN A 146 -24.55 43.31 6.99
CA GLN A 146 -25.37 44.22 6.20
C GLN A 146 -26.67 44.61 6.94
N ALA A 147 -27.34 43.64 7.56
CA ALA A 147 -28.53 43.88 8.38
C ALA A 147 -28.22 44.75 9.60
N ALA A 148 -27.08 44.53 10.28
CA ALA A 148 -26.64 45.37 11.40
C ALA A 148 -26.41 46.82 10.97
N MET A 149 -25.76 47.05 9.81
CA MET A 149 -25.59 48.40 9.26
C MET A 149 -26.92 49.07 8.90
N THR A 150 -27.84 48.34 8.25
CA THR A 150 -29.18 48.88 7.94
C THR A 150 -29.97 49.17 9.20
N LEU A 151 -29.98 48.27 10.18
CA LEU A 151 -30.66 48.47 11.47
C LEU A 151 -30.07 49.65 12.25
N MET A 152 -28.74 49.82 12.26
CA MET A 152 -28.10 51.01 12.84
C MET A 152 -28.53 52.30 12.15
N ALA A 153 -28.62 52.30 10.82
CA ALA A 153 -29.10 53.46 10.07
C ALA A 153 -30.57 53.78 10.39
N THR A 154 -31.44 52.78 10.48
CA THR A 154 -32.86 52.95 10.81
C THR A 154 -33.06 53.38 12.28
N ALA A 155 -32.27 52.85 13.21
CA ALA A 155 -32.31 53.22 14.62
C ALA A 155 -31.85 54.66 14.89
N ASN A 156 -30.98 55.22 14.05
CA ASN A 156 -30.60 56.63 14.13
C ASN A 156 -31.64 57.59 13.53
N GLN A 157 -32.49 57.13 12.61
CA GLN A 157 -33.52 57.98 11.99
C GLN A 157 -34.82 58.05 12.82
N THR A 158 -35.11 57.04 13.62
CA THR A 158 -36.33 56.99 14.46
C THR A 158 -36.38 58.09 15.54
N PRO A 159 -35.27 58.43 16.24
CA PRO A 159 -35.24 59.50 17.23
C PRO A 159 -35.45 60.91 16.64
N GLU A 160 -34.93 61.19 15.44
CA GLU A 160 -35.07 62.49 14.75
C GLU A 160 -36.54 62.79 14.40
N LEU A 161 -37.29 61.77 13.96
CA LEU A 161 -38.72 61.90 13.70
C LEU A 161 -39.53 62.16 14.98
N ALA A 162 -39.11 61.59 16.11
CA ALA A 162 -39.76 61.82 17.40
C ALA A 162 -39.53 63.26 17.91
N LEU A 163 -38.36 63.85 17.63
CA LEU A 163 -38.05 65.24 17.97
C LEU A 163 -38.81 66.26 17.10
N GLN A 164 -39.26 65.90 15.90
CA GLN A 164 -40.12 66.77 15.06
C GLN A 164 -41.60 66.74 15.49
N LEU A 165 -41.99 65.79 16.34
CA LEU A 165 -43.36 65.63 16.84
C LEU A 165 -43.58 66.26 18.23
N LEU A 166 -42.57 66.94 18.77
CA LEU A 166 -42.57 67.69 20.04
C LEU A 166 -42.43 69.19 19.77
#